data_AF-A0A7R9Y3V9-F1
#
_entry.id   AF-A0A7R9Y3V9-F1
#
_cell.length_a   1.000
_cell.length_b   1.000
_cell.length_c   1.000
_cell.angle_alpha   90.00
_cell.angle_beta   90.00
_cell.angle_gamma   90.00
#
_symmetry.space_group_name_H-M   'P 1'
#
loop_
_entity.id
_entity.type
_entity.pdbx_description
1 polymer ?
#
loop_
_entity_poly.entity_id
_entity_poly.type
_entity_poly.pdbx_seq_one_letter_code
_entity_poly.pdbx_strand_id
1 'polypeptide(L)'
;MVPEELGAAVTEALVAEIQRGGVCDSTHQPLVLLLMAIGPETISKVRLGQLTPRAVSTLRTLKAFFGVTFNIQPERDSGTVFLSTIGAGIKNISRRAT
;
A
#
# COMPACT_ATOMS: atom_id res chain seq x y z
N MET A 1 0.41 -32.57 -4.63
CA MET A 1 -0.27 -31.77 -3.62
C MET A 1 -1.71 -32.21 -3.58
N VAL A 2 -2.14 -32.78 -2.46
CA VAL A 2 -3.55 -33.13 -2.23
C VAL A 2 -4.32 -31.92 -1.70
N PRO A 3 -5.66 -31.88 -1.78
CA PRO A 3 -6.46 -30.74 -1.34
C PRO A 3 -6.18 -30.30 0.11
N GLU A 4 -5.92 -31.25 1.01
CA GLU A 4 -5.63 -31.01 2.43
C GLU A 4 -4.29 -30.28 2.62
N GLU A 5 -3.26 -30.67 1.87
CA GLU A 5 -1.94 -30.00 1.87
C GLU A 5 -2.05 -28.57 1.33
N LEU A 6 -2.85 -28.36 0.27
CA LEU A 6 -3.11 -27.03 -0.26
C LEU A 6 -3.83 -26.16 0.78
N GLY A 7 -4.82 -26.73 1.48
CA GLY A 7 -5.53 -26.05 2.57
C GLY A 7 -4.58 -25.57 3.65
N ALA A 8 -3.70 -26.44 4.14
CA ALA A 8 -2.69 -26.09 5.14
C ALA A 8 -1.77 -24.95 4.66
N ALA A 9 -1.24 -25.04 3.44
CA ALA A 9 -0.35 -24.02 2.87
C ALA A 9 -1.04 -22.66 2.70
N VAL A 10 -2.31 -22.63 2.27
CA VAL A 10 -3.08 -21.39 2.14
C VAL A 10 -3.36 -20.77 3.52
N THR A 11 -3.69 -21.58 4.52
CA THR A 11 -3.88 -21.09 5.89
C THR A 11 -2.60 -20.50 6.46
N GLU A 12 -1.45 -21.17 6.29
CA GLU A 12 -0.15 -20.65 6.72
C GLU A 12 0.18 -19.31 6.04
N ALA A 13 -0.04 -19.20 4.72
CA ALA A 13 0.17 -17.97 3.98
C ALA A 13 -0.74 -16.83 4.46
N LEU A 14 -2.02 -17.11 4.72
CA LEU A 14 -2.98 -16.14 5.23
C LEU A 14 -2.59 -15.65 6.63
N VAL A 15 -2.25 -16.56 7.54
CA VAL A 15 -1.83 -16.22 8.91
C VAL A 15 -0.54 -15.40 8.89
N ALA A 16 0.41 -15.73 8.00
CA ALA A 16 1.63 -14.95 7.82
C ALA A 16 1.32 -13.51 7.37
N GLU A 17 0.39 -13.29 6.44
CA GLU A 17 -0.02 -11.94 6.03
C GLU A 17 -0.73 -11.18 7.17
N ILE A 18 -1.57 -11.85 7.95
CA ILE A 18 -2.20 -11.24 9.14
C ILE A 18 -1.14 -10.82 10.17
N GLN A 19 -0.12 -11.67 10.41
CA GLN A 19 0.97 -11.37 11.33
C GLN A 19 1.86 -10.20 10.86
N ARG A 20 2.05 -10.02 9.54
CA ARG A 20 2.77 -8.85 8.99
C ARG A 20 2.05 -7.54 9.30
N GLY A 21 0.74 -7.58 9.51
CA GLY A 21 -0.08 -6.44 9.92
C GLY A 21 -0.21 -5.35 8.84
N GLY A 22 -0.79 -4.22 9.25
CA GLY A 22 -1.19 -3.15 8.35
C GLY A 22 -2.64 -3.27 7.90
N VAL A 23 -3.11 -2.27 7.15
CA VAL A 23 -4.51 -2.21 6.69
C VAL A 23 -4.77 -3.06 5.43
N CYS A 24 -3.71 -3.41 4.70
CA CYS A 24 -3.77 -4.29 3.54
C CYS A 24 -2.56 -5.23 3.51
N ASP A 25 -2.73 -6.34 2.80
CA ASP A 25 -1.70 -7.35 2.56
C ASP A 25 -0.57 -6.82 1.66
N SER A 26 0.51 -7.59 1.62
CA SER A 26 1.73 -7.29 0.89
C SER A 26 1.52 -7.06 -0.62
N THR A 27 0.51 -7.68 -1.23
CA THR A 27 0.27 -7.61 -2.68
C THR A 27 -0.48 -6.34 -3.11
N HIS A 28 -1.33 -5.80 -2.23
CA HIS A 28 -2.14 -4.60 -2.49
C HIS A 28 -1.46 -3.28 -2.07
N GLN A 29 -0.33 -3.33 -1.35
CA GLN A 29 0.43 -2.12 -0.99
C GLN A 29 0.66 -1.16 -2.18
N PRO A 30 1.12 -1.62 -3.38
CA PRO A 30 1.34 -0.72 -4.52
C PRO A 30 0.08 0.02 -4.97
N LEU A 31 -1.07 -0.65 -4.94
CA LEU A 31 -2.35 -0.05 -5.33
C LEU A 31 -2.75 1.06 -4.35
N VAL A 32 -2.65 0.80 -3.06
CA VAL A 32 -2.96 1.80 -2.02
C VAL A 32 -2.06 3.02 -2.17
N LEU A 33 -0.76 2.83 -2.39
CA LEU A 33 0.19 3.92 -2.59
C LEU A 33 -0.13 4.75 -3.84
N LEU A 34 -0.49 4.09 -4.95
CA LEU A 34 -0.92 4.78 -6.16
C LEU A 34 -2.18 5.63 -5.91
N LEU A 35 -3.19 5.05 -5.26
CA LEU A 35 -4.45 5.74 -4.97
C LEU A 35 -4.25 6.94 -4.05
N MET A 36 -3.37 6.84 -3.05
CA MET A 36 -2.98 7.99 -2.22
C MET A 36 -2.26 9.07 -3.03
N ALA A 37 -1.37 8.68 -3.93
CA ALA A 37 -0.59 9.63 -4.73
C ALA A 37 -1.44 10.38 -5.76
N ILE A 38 -2.43 9.75 -6.38
CA ILE A 38 -3.35 10.42 -7.32
C ILE A 38 -4.54 11.09 -6.63
N GLY A 39 -4.66 10.91 -5.31
CA GLY A 39 -5.74 11.47 -4.49
C GLY A 39 -5.73 13.00 -4.43
N PRO A 40 -6.67 13.59 -3.67
CA PRO A 40 -6.76 15.04 -3.49
C PRO A 40 -5.48 15.64 -2.88
N GLU A 41 -5.30 16.96 -3.03
CA GLU A 41 -4.19 17.75 -2.46
C GLU A 41 -4.35 17.95 -0.95
N THR A 42 -4.68 16.89 -0.23
CA THR A 42 -4.82 16.87 1.23
C THR A 42 -3.96 15.77 1.81
N ILE A 43 -3.58 15.90 3.08
CA ILE A 43 -2.77 14.90 3.76
C ILE A 43 -3.61 13.62 3.93
N SER A 44 -3.09 12.52 3.43
CA SER A 44 -3.59 11.16 3.67
C SER A 44 -2.55 10.36 4.45
N LYS A 45 -3.01 9.48 5.33
CA LYS A 45 -2.15 8.61 6.16
C LYS A 45 -2.67 7.18 6.08
N VAL A 46 -1.75 6.22 5.98
CA VAL A 46 -2.04 4.79 5.97
C VAL A 46 -1.03 4.06 6.86
N ARG A 47 -1.45 2.90 7.39
CA ARG A 47 -0.58 1.98 8.10
C ARG A 47 -0.44 0.69 7.28
N LEU A 48 0.77 0.34 6.89
CA LEU A 48 1.08 -0.88 6.14
C LEU A 48 1.97 -1.79 7.00
N GLY A 49 1.99 -3.09 6.69
CA GLY A 49 3.07 -3.97 7.15
C GLY A 49 4.40 -3.58 6.50
N GLN A 50 5.44 -4.38 6.75
CA GLN A 50 6.76 -4.16 6.13
C GLN A 50 6.64 -3.96 4.61
N LEU A 51 7.26 -2.90 4.09
CA LEU A 51 7.19 -2.56 2.67
C LEU A 51 7.81 -3.67 1.81
N THR A 52 7.06 -4.13 0.82
CA THR A 52 7.57 -5.07 -0.17
C THR A 52 8.54 -4.38 -1.14
N PRO A 53 9.45 -5.13 -1.81
CA PRO A 53 10.28 -4.58 -2.88
C PRO A 53 9.44 -3.90 -3.98
N ARG A 54 8.26 -4.46 -4.28
CA ARG A 54 7.31 -3.89 -5.23
C ARG A 54 6.77 -2.56 -4.75
N ALA A 55 6.35 -2.44 -3.49
CA ALA A 55 5.91 -1.17 -2.91
C ALA A 55 7.01 -0.11 -2.94
N VAL A 56 8.26 -0.48 -2.62
CA VAL A 56 9.42 0.44 -2.71
C VAL A 56 9.66 0.90 -4.14
N SER A 57 9.57 0.01 -5.13
CA SER A 57 9.67 0.40 -6.54
C SER A 57 8.53 1.35 -6.93
N THR A 58 7.30 1.07 -6.48
CA THR A 58 6.15 1.95 -6.73
C THR A 58 6.37 3.34 -6.15
N LEU A 59 6.87 3.48 -4.92
CA LEU A 59 7.20 4.78 -4.33
C LEU A 59 8.18 5.59 -5.20
N ARG A 60 9.20 4.93 -5.78
CA ARG A 60 10.16 5.57 -6.69
C ARG A 60 9.49 6.03 -7.98
N THR A 61 8.64 5.19 -8.57
CA THR A 61 7.88 5.53 -9.78
C THR A 61 6.92 6.70 -9.53
N LEU A 62 6.20 6.71 -8.40
CA LEU A 62 5.28 7.78 -8.05
C LEU A 62 6.01 9.12 -7.88
N LYS A 63 7.19 9.12 -7.26
CA LYS A 63 8.04 10.31 -7.19
C LYS A 63 8.50 10.78 -8.57
N ALA A 64 8.93 9.86 -9.43
CA ALA A 64 9.43 10.20 -10.75
C ALA A 64 8.34 10.73 -11.70
N PHE A 65 7.12 10.19 -11.61
CA PHE A 65 6.04 10.52 -12.53
C PHE A 65 5.14 11.66 -12.01
N PHE A 66 4.73 11.62 -10.74
CA PHE A 66 3.82 12.60 -10.15
C PHE A 66 4.53 13.66 -9.27
N GLY A 67 5.81 13.48 -8.96
CA GLY A 67 6.51 14.35 -7.99
C GLY A 67 6.09 14.11 -6.54
N VAL A 68 5.21 13.14 -6.27
CA VAL A 68 4.65 12.88 -4.94
C VAL A 68 5.66 12.11 -4.08
N THR A 69 5.88 12.58 -2.86
CA THR A 69 6.78 11.95 -1.88
C THR A 69 6.03 11.50 -0.64
N PHE A 70 6.35 10.29 -0.17
CA PHE A 70 5.78 9.74 1.06
C PHE A 70 6.73 9.96 2.23
N ASN A 71 6.20 10.44 3.34
CA ASN A 71 6.86 10.39 4.65
C ASN A 71 6.64 9.01 5.26
N ILE A 72 7.72 8.36 5.71
CA ILE A 72 7.72 6.97 6.17
C ILE A 72 8.15 6.94 7.64
N GLN A 73 7.26 6.51 8.53
CA GLN A 73 7.47 6.45 9.98
C GLN A 73 7.28 5.02 10.49
N PRO A 74 8.36 4.29 10.81
CA PRO A 74 8.26 2.92 11.34
C PRO A 74 7.73 2.91 12.77
N GLU A 75 6.85 1.97 13.10
CA GLU A 75 6.38 1.68 14.46
C GLU A 75 7.05 0.39 14.95
N ARG A 76 7.95 0.50 15.93
CA ARG A 76 8.83 -0.60 16.34
C ARG A 76 8.07 -1.74 17.02
N ASP A 77 7.05 -1.43 17.81
CA ASP A 77 6.34 -2.42 18.63
C ASP A 77 5.52 -3.40 17.79
N SER A 78 4.97 -2.93 16.67
CA SER A 78 4.14 -3.75 15.78
C SER A 78 4.88 -4.25 14.53
N GLY A 79 6.08 -3.75 14.24
CA GLY A 79 6.78 -4.02 12.99
C GLY A 79 6.10 -3.42 11.75
N THR A 80 5.11 -2.54 11.93
CA THR A 80 4.38 -1.87 10.85
C THR A 80 4.96 -0.48 10.56
N VAL A 81 4.47 0.15 9.49
CA VAL A 81 4.93 1.46 9.05
C VAL A 81 3.76 2.38 8.72
N PHE A 82 3.81 3.59 9.24
CA PHE A 82 2.92 4.66 8.83
C PHE A 82 3.51 5.38 7.63
N LEU A 83 2.70 5.53 6.59
CA LEU A 83 3.02 6.38 5.46
C LEU A 83 2.04 7.53 5.39
N SER A 84 2.54 8.73 5.10
CA SER A 84 1.70 9.90 4.83
C SER A 84 2.16 10.63 3.58
N THR A 85 1.22 11.15 2.80
CA THR A 85 1.48 11.93 1.59
C THR A 85 0.40 12.98 1.36
N ILE A 86 0.73 13.98 0.55
CA ILE A 86 -0.25 14.86 -0.09
C ILE A 86 -0.41 14.34 -1.52
N GLY A 87 -1.66 14.15 -1.97
CA GLY A 87 -1.94 13.65 -3.33
C GLY A 87 -1.73 14.72 -4.41
N ALA A 88 -1.61 14.28 -5.66
CA ALA A 88 -1.40 15.13 -6.84
C ALA A 88 -2.69 15.79 -7.38
N GLY A 89 -3.84 15.61 -6.71
CA GLY A 89 -5.09 16.28 -7.06
C GLY A 89 -5.73 15.81 -8.36
N ILE A 90 -5.43 14.61 -8.84
CA ILE A 90 -5.87 14.15 -10.16
C ILE A 90 -7.38 13.93 -10.17
N LYS A 91 -8.06 14.61 -11.10
CA LYS A 91 -9.50 14.48 -11.32
C LYS A 91 -9.76 13.61 -12.56
N ASN A 92 -10.80 12.80 -12.50
CA ASN A 92 -11.25 12.03 -13.65
C ASN A 92 -11.85 12.97 -14.70
N ILE A 93 -11.09 13.27 -15.76
CA ILE A 93 -11.49 14.14 -16.87
C ILE A 93 -12.58 13.55 -17.77
N SER A 94 -12.76 12.22 -17.75
CA SER A 94 -13.77 11.53 -18.57
C SER A 94 -15.17 11.60 -17.95
N ARG A 95 -15.27 11.94 -16.66
CA ARG A 95 -16.54 12.13 -15.99
C ARG A 95 -17.11 13.49 -16.40
N ARG A 96 -18.24 13.48 -17.13
CA ARG A 96 -18.99 14.71 -17.43
C ARG A 96 -19.45 15.37 -16.13
N ALA A 97 -19.15 16.65 -15.96
CA ALA A 97 -19.78 17.45 -14.92
C ALA A 97 -21.27 17.53 -15.25
N THR A 98 -22.11 17.08 -14.32
CA THR A 98 -23.56 17.27 -14.37
C THR A 98 -23.89 18.63 -13.78
#